data_AF-A0AAE3JLJ1-F1
#
_entry.id   AF-A0AAE3JLJ1-F1
#
_cell.length_a   1.000
_cell.length_b   1.000
_cell.length_c   1.000
_cell.angle_alpha   90.00
_cell.angle_beta   90.00
_cell.angle_gamma   90.00
#
_symmetry.space_group_name_H-M   'P 1'
#
loop_
_entity.id
_entity.type
_entity.pdbx_description
1 polymer ?
#
loop_
_entity_poly.entity_id
_entity_poly.type
_entity_poly.pdbx_seq_one_letter_code
_entity_poly.pdbx_strand_id
1 'polypeptide(L)'
;MNSKGTYRFLVLLVFCLYCGLGFSQNNKQKELETRRQELRREIQKINELRSENKSKEKSQLSLIEDFNYKISVLNNLIKVTNQQANLITREINSNQKKISNLREELKQLKEDYAAMIVKSYKSKNQQSRIMFLLSSNDFKQAYKRLQYIKQYSNHQKKQGETIKLKTAELQDINTSLLKQKEDKQKLIAENKETQKSLQAERNQHEVIMKSIKKNINRYTTQIKKRQQEANRIDAEIDKIIKAAIAKSNKKAGKSTSSKTFALTPAGRALAKDFESNKGKLDWPVKKGIVKVRYGTQPHPINRSLTIKSNGVRIATEKNAKVRAVFKGEVIAVHRMKNVNPIVIIRHGNYITYYKNLSKVYVKEGDNVNTKQDIGEVFTNRITGETILSFSISKESSTQNPASWIYKM
;
A
#
# COMPACT_ATOMS: atom_id res chain seq x y z
N MET A 1 -7.90 49.85 -26.35
CA MET A 1 -8.31 48.45 -26.59
C MET A 1 -7.93 47.57 -25.41
N ASN A 2 -8.92 46.87 -24.83
CA ASN A 2 -8.86 45.63 -24.05
C ASN A 2 -8.01 45.49 -22.75
N SER A 3 -8.15 46.38 -21.75
CA SER A 3 -7.70 46.09 -20.37
C SER A 3 -8.70 45.26 -19.53
N LYS A 4 -9.96 45.12 -20.00
CA LYS A 4 -11.00 44.34 -19.30
C LYS A 4 -10.86 42.81 -19.50
N GLY A 5 -10.11 42.37 -20.51
CA GLY A 5 -9.89 40.94 -20.80
C GLY A 5 -8.82 40.30 -19.90
N THR A 6 -7.78 41.05 -19.51
CA THR A 6 -6.66 40.54 -18.71
C THR A 6 -7.04 40.29 -17.25
N TYR A 7 -7.89 41.13 -16.66
CA TYR A 7 -8.42 40.91 -15.31
C TYR A 7 -9.34 39.68 -15.22
N ARG A 8 -10.15 39.41 -16.25
CA ARG A 8 -10.99 38.20 -16.30
C ARG A 8 -10.14 36.93 -16.40
N PHE A 9 -9.03 36.97 -17.14
CA PHE A 9 -8.10 35.85 -17.25
C PHE A 9 -7.33 35.60 -15.95
N LEU A 10 -6.87 36.65 -15.26
CA LEU A 10 -6.20 36.56 -13.96
C LEU A 10 -7.11 36.01 -12.85
N VAL A 11 -8.38 36.42 -12.82
CA VAL A 11 -9.37 35.90 -11.84
C VAL A 11 -9.68 34.42 -12.10
N LEU A 12 -9.76 33.99 -13.37
CA LEU A 12 -9.92 32.57 -13.75
C LEU A 12 -8.71 31.71 -13.39
N LEU A 13 -7.49 32.25 -13.54
CA LEU A 13 -6.25 31.52 -13.23
C LEU A 13 -6.04 31.34 -11.72
N VAL A 14 -6.44 32.32 -10.91
CA VAL A 14 -6.46 32.21 -9.43
C VAL A 14 -7.55 31.24 -8.95
N PHE A 15 -8.70 31.18 -9.64
CA PHE A 15 -9.77 30.23 -9.32
C PHE A 15 -9.37 28.76 -9.65
N CYS A 16 -8.67 28.54 -10.75
CA CYS A 16 -8.13 27.21 -11.10
C CYS A 16 -7.03 26.72 -10.13
N LEU A 17 -6.24 27.61 -9.54
CA LEU A 17 -5.23 27.24 -8.53
C LEU A 17 -5.83 26.88 -7.16
N TYR A 18 -7.02 27.40 -6.82
CA TYR A 18 -7.67 27.10 -5.53
C TYR A 18 -8.42 25.75 -5.49
N CYS A 19 -8.91 25.26 -6.63
CA CYS A 19 -9.61 23.97 -6.69
C CYS A 19 -8.69 22.74 -6.57
N GLY A 20 -7.37 22.88 -6.73
CA GLY A 20 -6.43 21.76 -6.72
C GLY A 20 -6.07 21.19 -5.32
N LEU A 21 -6.34 21.92 -4.23
CA LEU A 21 -5.82 21.57 -2.90
C LEU A 21 -6.77 20.72 -2.03
N GLY A 22 -8.08 20.69 -2.32
CA GLY A 22 -9.08 20.02 -1.47
C GLY A 22 -9.17 18.49 -1.64
N PHE A 23 -8.86 17.95 -2.83
CA PHE A 23 -9.02 16.53 -3.13
C PHE A 23 -7.82 15.63 -2.75
N SER A 24 -6.65 16.22 -2.52
CA SER A 24 -5.41 15.47 -2.27
C SER A 24 -5.34 14.86 -0.85
N GLN A 25 -5.93 15.54 0.14
CA GLN A 25 -5.73 15.20 1.55
C GLN A 25 -6.46 13.93 1.99
N ASN A 26 -7.70 13.73 1.51
CA ASN A 26 -8.52 12.55 1.85
C ASN A 26 -7.92 11.25 1.25
N ASN A 27 -7.29 11.35 0.07
CA ASN A 27 -6.60 10.22 -0.56
C ASN A 27 -5.41 9.73 0.27
N LYS A 28 -4.66 10.66 0.92
CA LYS A 28 -3.50 10.28 1.73
C LYS A 28 -3.89 9.53 3.00
N GLN A 29 -4.98 9.93 3.65
CA GLN A 29 -5.48 9.25 4.84
C GLN A 29 -5.88 7.79 4.52
N LYS A 30 -6.60 7.59 3.42
CA LYS A 30 -7.02 6.26 2.93
C LYS A 30 -5.85 5.36 2.54
N GLU A 31 -4.83 5.94 1.90
CA GLU A 31 -3.59 5.22 1.55
C GLU A 31 -2.87 4.70 2.81
N LEU A 32 -2.68 5.57 3.79
CA LEU A 32 -2.04 5.20 5.06
C LEU A 32 -2.85 4.14 5.80
N GLU A 33 -4.19 4.22 5.76
CA GLU A 33 -5.06 3.23 6.41
C GLU A 33 -4.95 1.86 5.76
N THR A 34 -5.00 1.82 4.42
CA THR A 34 -4.79 0.60 3.65
C THR A 34 -3.44 0.00 3.99
N ARG A 35 -2.38 0.82 4.04
CA ARG A 35 -1.03 0.36 4.36
C ARG A 35 -0.92 -0.19 5.78
N ARG A 36 -1.55 0.48 6.76
CA ARG A 36 -1.62 0.01 8.15
C ARG A 36 -2.30 -1.36 8.24
N GLN A 37 -3.41 -1.55 7.55
CA GLN A 37 -4.13 -2.83 7.52
C GLN A 37 -3.30 -3.94 6.88
N GLU A 38 -2.58 -3.65 5.78
CA GLU A 38 -1.66 -4.59 5.15
C GLU A 38 -0.57 -5.05 6.11
N LEU A 39 0.09 -4.12 6.81
CA LEU A 39 1.13 -4.41 7.80
C LEU A 39 0.58 -5.23 8.99
N ARG A 40 -0.67 -4.97 9.43
CA ARG A 40 -1.32 -5.78 10.47
C ARG A 40 -1.56 -7.22 10.02
N ARG A 41 -2.11 -7.40 8.81
CA ARG A 41 -2.31 -8.73 8.23
C ARG A 41 -0.98 -9.46 8.06
N GLU A 42 0.07 -8.74 7.71
CA GLU A 42 1.41 -9.29 7.62
C GLU A 42 1.93 -9.77 8.98
N ILE A 43 1.81 -8.97 10.04
CA ILE A 43 2.17 -9.37 11.41
C ILE A 43 1.37 -10.61 11.86
N GLN A 44 0.07 -10.65 11.56
CA GLN A 44 -0.77 -11.80 11.87
C GLN A 44 -0.24 -13.07 11.19
N LYS A 45 0.04 -13.02 9.88
CA LYS A 45 0.64 -14.13 9.14
C LYS A 45 1.99 -14.54 9.71
N ILE A 46 2.84 -13.59 10.13
CA ILE A 46 4.13 -13.91 10.78
C ILE A 46 3.89 -14.69 12.06
N ASN A 47 2.94 -14.27 12.89
CA ASN A 47 2.64 -14.93 14.16
C ASN A 47 2.05 -16.34 13.94
N GLU A 48 1.14 -16.50 12.97
CA GLU A 48 0.60 -17.80 12.56
C GLU A 48 1.73 -18.74 12.12
N LEU A 49 2.58 -18.30 11.17
CA LEU A 49 3.73 -19.09 10.70
C LEU A 49 4.75 -19.39 11.81
N ARG A 50 4.92 -18.51 12.80
CA ARG A 50 5.79 -18.78 13.95
C ARG A 50 5.17 -19.81 14.90
N SER A 51 3.86 -19.76 15.12
CA SER A 51 3.14 -20.70 16.00
C SER A 51 3.17 -22.13 15.46
N GLU A 52 2.93 -22.31 14.16
CA GLU A 52 3.01 -23.61 13.48
C GLU A 52 4.41 -24.23 13.57
N ASN A 53 5.44 -23.39 13.60
CA ASN A 53 6.84 -23.81 13.62
C ASN A 53 7.47 -23.83 15.03
N LYS A 54 6.67 -23.68 16.11
CA LYS A 54 7.16 -23.62 17.51
C LYS A 54 7.63 -24.97 18.05
N SER A 55 7.14 -26.08 17.52
CA SER A 55 7.42 -27.45 17.99
C SER A 55 8.76 -28.04 17.52
N LYS A 56 9.60 -27.26 16.84
CA LYS A 56 10.84 -27.75 16.22
C LYS A 56 12.01 -26.81 16.54
N GLU A 57 13.15 -27.39 16.88
CA GLU A 57 14.39 -26.68 17.15
C GLU A 57 14.87 -25.92 15.90
N LYS A 58 14.40 -24.67 15.73
CA LYS A 58 14.86 -23.82 14.63
C LYS A 58 16.34 -23.49 14.82
N SER A 59 17.10 -23.50 13.72
CA SER A 59 18.45 -22.93 13.67
C SER A 59 18.46 -21.47 14.16
N GLN A 60 19.47 -21.10 14.96
CA GLN A 60 19.66 -19.71 15.43
C GLN A 60 19.68 -18.69 14.29
N LEU A 61 20.19 -19.06 13.10
CA LEU A 61 20.20 -18.22 11.90
C LEU A 61 18.79 -17.93 11.36
N SER A 62 17.90 -18.94 11.35
CA SER A 62 16.53 -18.76 10.88
C SER A 62 15.71 -17.92 11.86
N LEU A 63 15.90 -18.18 13.16
CA LEU A 63 15.24 -17.41 14.22
C LEU A 63 15.56 -15.92 14.13
N ILE A 64 16.84 -15.57 13.97
CA ILE A 64 17.24 -14.16 13.90
C ILE A 64 16.74 -13.47 12.63
N GLU A 65 16.61 -14.18 11.51
CA GLU A 65 15.99 -13.65 10.29
C GLU A 65 14.50 -13.37 10.49
N ASP A 66 13.77 -14.28 11.15
CA ASP A 66 12.35 -14.09 11.52
C ASP A 66 12.16 -12.86 12.42
N PHE A 67 13.03 -12.70 13.44
CA PHE A 67 13.02 -11.53 14.32
C PHE A 67 13.30 -10.24 13.57
N ASN A 68 14.35 -10.20 12.73
CA ASN A 68 14.68 -9.02 11.92
C ASN A 68 13.51 -8.61 11.01
N TYR A 69 12.85 -9.58 10.39
CA TYR A 69 11.69 -9.34 9.55
C TYR A 69 10.53 -8.74 10.36
N LYS A 70 10.15 -9.39 11.47
CA LYS A 70 9.05 -8.92 12.33
C LYS A 70 9.33 -7.53 12.90
N ILE A 71 10.55 -7.28 13.36
CA ILE A 71 11.00 -5.96 13.84
C ILE A 71 10.86 -4.90 12.74
N SER A 72 11.25 -5.22 11.50
CA SER A 72 11.09 -4.31 10.36
C SER A 72 9.63 -3.95 10.10
N VAL A 73 8.74 -4.94 10.07
CA VAL A 73 7.29 -4.73 9.86
C VAL A 73 6.68 -3.92 11.01
N LEU A 74 7.05 -4.19 12.27
CA LEU A 74 6.60 -3.42 13.44
C LEU A 74 7.08 -1.96 13.39
N ASN A 75 8.35 -1.71 13.05
CA ASN A 75 8.87 -0.35 12.87
C ASN A 75 8.10 0.40 11.76
N ASN A 76 7.79 -0.28 10.64
CA ASN A 76 7.00 0.31 9.56
C ASN A 76 5.56 0.61 10.01
N LEU A 77 4.95 -0.28 10.79
CA LEU A 77 3.60 -0.06 11.35
C LEU A 77 3.58 1.17 12.27
N ILE A 78 4.56 1.30 13.16
CA ILE A 78 4.71 2.47 14.02
C ILE A 78 4.90 3.74 13.19
N LYS A 79 5.76 3.70 12.16
CA LYS A 79 6.00 4.84 11.26
C LYS A 79 4.71 5.29 10.57
N VAL A 80 3.96 4.37 9.97
CA VAL A 80 2.68 4.67 9.28
C VAL A 80 1.65 5.20 10.27
N THR A 81 1.55 4.60 11.46
CA THR A 81 0.61 5.04 12.51
C THR A 81 0.94 6.44 13.00
N ASN A 82 2.23 6.77 13.19
CA ASN A 82 2.67 8.13 13.52
C ASN A 82 2.34 9.13 12.41
N GLN A 83 2.54 8.76 11.14
CA GLN A 83 2.17 9.61 10.00
C GLN A 83 0.67 9.91 9.97
N GLN A 84 -0.18 8.90 10.24
CA GLN A 84 -1.63 9.08 10.36
C GLN A 84 -2.00 10.00 11.53
N ALA A 85 -1.45 9.76 12.71
CA ALA A 85 -1.71 10.58 13.89
C ALA A 85 -1.30 12.04 13.67
N ASN A 86 -0.18 12.28 12.98
CA ASN A 86 0.28 13.61 12.62
C ASN A 86 -0.65 14.29 11.60
N LEU A 87 -1.16 13.56 10.61
CA LEU A 87 -2.13 14.07 9.64
C LEU A 87 -3.44 14.49 10.33
N ILE A 88 -3.99 13.62 11.17
CA ILE A 88 -5.21 13.91 11.95
C ILE A 88 -4.96 15.10 12.90
N THR A 89 -3.77 15.22 13.48
CA THR A 89 -3.43 16.37 14.33
C THR A 89 -3.48 17.70 13.55
N ARG A 90 -3.00 17.73 12.31
CA ARG A 90 -3.08 18.93 11.46
C ARG A 90 -4.53 19.28 11.12
N GLU A 91 -5.35 18.27 10.85
CA GLU A 91 -6.79 18.46 10.58
C GLU A 91 -7.53 19.00 11.80
N ILE A 92 -7.28 18.42 12.99
CA ILE A 92 -7.82 18.91 14.26
C ILE A 92 -7.46 20.39 14.45
N ASN A 93 -6.19 20.75 14.26
CA ASN A 93 -5.74 22.14 14.43
C ASN A 93 -6.38 23.09 13.41
N SER A 94 -6.58 22.65 12.17
CA SER A 94 -7.28 23.43 11.14
C SER A 94 -8.76 23.63 11.49
N ASN A 95 -9.44 22.55 11.89
CA ASN A 95 -10.84 22.58 12.28
C ASN A 95 -11.07 23.42 13.54
N GLN A 96 -10.15 23.37 14.51
CA GLN A 96 -10.19 24.25 15.68
C GLN A 96 -10.10 25.73 15.30
N LYS A 97 -9.19 26.11 14.38
CA LYS A 97 -9.11 27.49 13.87
C LYS A 97 -10.40 27.92 13.18
N LYS A 98 -10.97 27.05 12.33
CA LYS A 98 -12.26 27.31 11.67
C LYS A 98 -13.39 27.49 12.67
N ILE A 99 -13.47 26.63 13.70
CA ILE A 99 -14.45 26.74 14.79
C ILE A 99 -14.30 28.08 15.51
N SER A 100 -13.08 28.49 15.87
CA SER A 100 -12.85 29.77 16.54
C SER A 100 -13.30 30.95 15.67
N ASN A 101 -12.96 30.95 14.39
CA ASN A 101 -13.38 32.02 13.46
C ASN A 101 -14.90 32.05 13.28
N LEU A 102 -15.54 30.90 13.03
CA LEU A 102 -17.01 30.81 12.90
C LEU A 102 -17.74 31.22 14.16
N ARG A 103 -17.18 30.94 15.34
CA ARG A 103 -17.75 31.39 16.62
C ARG A 103 -17.70 32.91 16.76
N GLU A 104 -16.59 33.54 16.39
CA GLU A 104 -16.47 35.00 16.43
C GLU A 104 -17.40 35.67 15.40
N GLU A 105 -17.45 35.14 14.17
CA GLU A 105 -18.37 35.63 13.14
C GLU A 105 -19.85 35.48 13.58
N LEU A 106 -20.22 34.34 14.15
CA LEU A 106 -21.58 34.11 14.65
C LEU A 106 -21.92 35.01 15.83
N LYS A 107 -20.94 35.34 16.68
CA LYS A 107 -21.13 36.28 17.79
C LYS A 107 -21.48 37.67 17.24
N GLN A 108 -20.65 38.20 16.34
CA GLN A 108 -20.88 39.50 15.69
C GLN A 108 -22.23 39.55 14.96
N LEU A 109 -22.52 38.53 14.13
CA LEU A 109 -23.79 38.45 13.39
C LEU A 109 -25.00 38.42 14.32
N LYS A 110 -24.92 37.72 15.46
CA LYS A 110 -26.01 37.66 16.44
C LYS A 110 -26.20 38.98 17.18
N GLU A 111 -25.11 39.65 17.55
CA GLU A 111 -25.14 40.98 18.18
C GLU A 111 -25.77 42.02 17.24
N ASP A 112 -25.32 42.07 15.98
CA ASP A 112 -25.87 42.96 14.95
C ASP A 112 -27.35 42.68 14.68
N TYR A 113 -27.70 41.40 14.53
CA TYR A 113 -29.08 40.98 14.31
C TYR A 113 -29.97 41.36 15.51
N ALA A 114 -29.51 41.13 16.74
CA ALA A 114 -30.23 41.53 17.94
C ALA A 114 -30.44 43.04 18.03
N ALA A 115 -29.40 43.84 17.79
CA ALA A 115 -29.50 45.31 17.76
C ALA A 115 -30.49 45.80 16.70
N MET A 116 -30.47 45.17 15.53
CA MET A 116 -31.40 45.46 14.43
C MET A 116 -32.85 45.11 14.81
N ILE A 117 -33.09 43.96 15.44
CA ILE A 117 -34.43 43.56 15.92
C ILE A 117 -34.93 44.51 17.00
N VAL A 118 -34.10 44.90 17.98
CA VAL A 118 -34.47 45.87 19.02
C VAL A 118 -34.84 47.23 18.41
N LYS A 119 -34.05 47.75 17.47
CA LYS A 119 -34.37 49.00 16.74
C LYS A 119 -35.68 48.87 15.95
N SER A 120 -35.89 47.73 15.28
CA SER A 120 -37.14 47.46 14.56
C SER A 120 -38.35 47.37 15.48
N TYR A 121 -38.17 46.86 16.71
CA TYR A 121 -39.20 46.76 17.74
C TYR A 121 -39.54 48.13 18.37
N LYS A 122 -38.53 48.94 18.69
CA LYS A 122 -38.76 50.30 19.23
C LYS A 122 -39.43 51.23 18.21
N SER A 123 -39.24 51.00 16.92
CA SER A 123 -39.89 51.74 15.82
C SER A 123 -41.23 51.12 15.36
N LYS A 124 -41.74 50.11 16.06
CA LYS A 124 -42.81 49.19 15.61
C LYS A 124 -44.24 49.70 15.79
N ASN A 125 -44.48 50.93 16.28
CA ASN A 125 -45.85 51.45 16.29
C ASN A 125 -46.40 51.39 14.85
N GLN A 126 -47.48 50.63 14.59
CA GLN A 126 -48.00 50.36 13.24
C GLN A 126 -48.41 51.67 12.54
N GLN A 127 -48.84 52.66 13.33
CA GLN A 127 -49.03 54.04 12.90
C GLN A 127 -47.75 54.61 12.28
N SER A 128 -46.56 54.32 12.80
CA SER A 128 -45.29 54.92 12.34
C SER A 128 -44.88 54.48 10.92
N ARG A 129 -45.14 53.22 10.53
CA ARG A 129 -44.75 52.71 9.21
C ARG A 129 -45.72 53.15 8.13
N ILE A 130 -47.02 53.11 8.43
CA ILE A 130 -48.06 53.64 7.54
C ILE A 130 -47.91 55.16 7.46
N MET A 131 -47.75 55.86 8.58
CA MET A 131 -47.47 57.31 8.59
C MET A 131 -46.16 57.64 7.88
N PHE A 132 -45.11 56.83 7.99
CA PHE A 132 -43.86 57.04 7.23
C PHE A 132 -44.07 56.88 5.72
N LEU A 133 -44.95 55.99 5.28
CA LEU A 133 -45.31 55.89 3.86
C LEU A 133 -46.23 57.06 3.44
N LEU A 134 -47.22 57.43 4.26
CA LEU A 134 -48.22 58.46 4.00
C LEU A 134 -47.71 59.91 4.13
N SER A 135 -46.68 60.15 4.94
CA SER A 135 -45.94 61.44 5.06
C SER A 135 -44.95 61.68 3.92
N SER A 136 -45.21 61.08 2.76
CA SER A 136 -44.40 61.31 1.56
C SER A 136 -44.97 62.51 0.81
N ASN A 137 -44.10 63.39 0.32
CA ASN A 137 -44.49 64.59 -0.43
C ASN A 137 -45.02 64.24 -1.84
N ASP A 138 -44.62 63.09 -2.39
CA ASP A 138 -45.03 62.61 -3.71
C ASP A 138 -45.04 61.07 -3.81
N PHE A 139 -45.69 60.55 -4.87
CA PHE A 139 -45.81 59.10 -5.13
C PHE A 139 -44.45 58.41 -5.34
N LYS A 140 -43.49 59.08 -6.00
CA LYS A 140 -42.14 58.54 -6.26
C LYS A 140 -41.37 58.35 -4.95
N GLN A 141 -41.51 59.28 -4.00
CA GLN A 141 -40.94 59.20 -2.67
C GLN A 141 -41.59 58.07 -1.86
N ALA A 142 -42.92 57.95 -1.89
CA ALA A 142 -43.63 56.85 -1.24
C ALA A 142 -43.18 55.48 -1.76
N TYR A 143 -43.05 55.33 -3.09
CA TYR A 143 -42.55 54.12 -3.72
C TYR A 143 -41.10 53.79 -3.29
N LYS A 144 -40.20 54.78 -3.25
CA LYS A 144 -38.83 54.58 -2.74
C LYS A 144 -38.80 54.14 -1.27
N ARG A 145 -39.60 54.78 -0.41
CA ARG A 145 -39.73 54.41 1.01
C ARG A 145 -40.23 52.96 1.18
N LEU A 146 -41.21 52.54 0.36
CA LEU A 146 -41.70 51.16 0.33
C LEU A 146 -40.60 50.17 -0.10
N GLN A 147 -39.82 50.51 -1.13
CA GLN A 147 -38.69 49.69 -1.55
C GLN A 147 -37.62 49.56 -0.46
N TYR A 148 -37.32 50.61 0.29
CA TYR A 148 -36.38 50.54 1.41
C TYR A 148 -36.90 49.64 2.55
N ILE A 149 -38.18 49.72 2.90
CA ILE A 149 -38.78 48.81 3.89
C ILE A 149 -38.64 47.36 3.44
N LYS A 150 -38.91 47.08 2.15
CA LYS A 150 -38.77 45.75 1.55
C LYS A 150 -37.31 45.26 1.58
N GLN A 151 -36.37 46.11 1.16
CA GLN A 151 -34.93 45.81 1.20
C GLN A 151 -34.45 45.51 2.62
N TYR A 152 -34.88 46.31 3.59
CA TYR A 152 -34.56 46.12 5.00
C TYR A 152 -35.08 44.77 5.51
N SER A 153 -36.37 44.46 5.29
CA SER A 153 -36.96 43.17 5.68
C SER A 153 -36.25 41.97 5.03
N ASN A 154 -35.91 42.08 3.74
CA ASN A 154 -35.14 41.06 3.04
C ASN A 154 -33.74 40.88 3.63
N HIS A 155 -33.08 41.97 4.01
CA HIS A 155 -31.79 41.93 4.70
C HIS A 155 -31.91 41.22 6.07
N GLN A 156 -32.96 41.50 6.85
CA GLN A 156 -33.19 40.82 8.13
C GLN A 156 -33.36 39.31 7.94
N LYS A 157 -34.20 38.92 6.98
CA LYS A 157 -34.42 37.51 6.65
C LYS A 157 -33.10 36.82 6.26
N LYS A 158 -32.32 37.46 5.39
CA LYS A 158 -31.03 36.94 4.93
C LYS A 158 -30.01 36.79 6.07
N GLN A 159 -29.95 37.75 7.01
CA GLN A 159 -29.10 37.63 8.20
C GLN A 159 -29.51 36.44 9.07
N GLY A 160 -30.81 36.25 9.32
CA GLY A 160 -31.32 35.09 10.07
C GLY A 160 -30.99 33.76 9.41
N GLU A 161 -31.18 33.66 8.09
CA GLU A 161 -30.79 32.48 7.30
C GLU A 161 -29.29 32.21 7.36
N THR A 162 -28.46 33.26 7.27
CA THR A 162 -27.00 33.15 7.37
C THR A 162 -26.56 32.63 8.74
N ILE A 163 -27.14 33.15 9.83
CA ILE A 163 -26.88 32.68 11.19
C ILE A 163 -27.25 31.21 11.32
N LYS A 164 -28.42 30.80 10.79
CA LYS A 164 -28.87 29.40 10.81
C LYS A 164 -27.88 28.47 10.09
N LEU A 165 -27.48 28.82 8.87
CA LEU A 165 -26.54 28.03 8.06
C LEU A 165 -25.17 27.91 8.75
N LYS A 166 -24.60 29.02 9.21
CA LYS A 166 -23.32 29.02 9.93
C LYS A 166 -23.38 28.26 11.26
N THR A 167 -24.52 28.29 11.94
CA THR A 167 -24.71 27.50 13.17
C THR A 167 -24.72 25.99 12.88
N ALA A 168 -25.39 25.57 11.80
CA ALA A 168 -25.38 24.18 11.35
C ALA A 168 -23.97 23.72 10.94
N GLU A 169 -23.26 24.53 10.14
CA GLU A 169 -21.87 24.27 9.76
C GLU A 169 -20.96 24.12 10.99
N LEU A 170 -21.09 25.02 11.98
CA LEU A 170 -20.34 24.94 13.23
C LEU A 170 -20.64 23.65 14.00
N GLN A 171 -21.90 23.21 14.02
CA GLN A 171 -22.31 21.96 14.67
C GLN A 171 -21.65 20.75 13.99
N ASP A 172 -21.72 20.68 12.66
CA ASP A 172 -21.14 19.60 11.87
C ASP A 172 -19.62 19.50 12.07
N ILE A 173 -18.91 20.64 12.05
CA ILE A 173 -17.46 20.67 12.28
C ILE A 173 -17.12 20.23 13.71
N ASN A 174 -17.90 20.61 14.72
CA ASN A 174 -17.69 20.16 16.10
C ASN A 174 -17.87 18.64 16.24
N THR A 175 -18.92 18.07 15.64
CA THR A 175 -19.15 16.63 15.65
C THR A 175 -18.02 15.88 14.94
N SER A 176 -17.59 16.36 13.77
CA SER A 176 -16.44 15.80 13.05
C SER A 176 -15.15 15.88 13.87
N LEU A 177 -14.92 17.00 14.58
CA LEU A 177 -13.73 17.20 15.41
C LEU A 177 -13.68 16.22 16.59
N LEU A 178 -14.82 15.96 17.24
CA LEU A 178 -14.91 14.98 18.33
C LEU A 178 -14.53 13.58 17.84
N LYS A 179 -15.06 13.16 16.69
CA LYS A 179 -14.71 11.89 16.06
C LYS A 179 -13.22 11.79 15.72
N GLN A 180 -12.63 12.84 15.13
CA GLN A 180 -11.19 12.87 14.82
C GLN A 180 -10.32 12.77 16.08
N LYS A 181 -10.74 13.36 17.21
CA LYS A 181 -10.02 13.23 18.49
C LYS A 181 -10.08 11.81 19.04
N GLU A 182 -11.24 11.17 18.98
CA GLU A 182 -11.43 9.78 19.40
C GLU A 182 -10.57 8.82 18.55
N ASP A 183 -10.63 8.96 17.21
CA ASP A 183 -9.83 8.16 16.27
C ASP A 183 -8.33 8.33 16.56
N LYS A 184 -7.88 9.55 16.83
CA LYS A 184 -6.49 9.84 17.21
C LYS A 184 -6.10 9.15 18.53
N GLN A 185 -6.95 9.18 19.55
CA GLN A 185 -6.68 8.50 20.82
C GLN A 185 -6.55 6.99 20.63
N LYS A 186 -7.44 6.38 19.84
CA LYS A 186 -7.37 4.96 19.49
C LYS A 186 -6.06 4.61 18.77
N LEU A 187 -5.64 5.43 17.79
CA LEU A 187 -4.37 5.24 17.09
C LEU A 187 -3.17 5.29 18.04
N ILE A 188 -3.16 6.22 19.00
CA ILE A 188 -2.08 6.35 19.98
C ILE A 188 -2.01 5.12 20.90
N ALA A 189 -3.16 4.62 21.37
CA ALA A 189 -3.23 3.42 22.18
C ALA A 189 -2.71 2.19 21.42
N GLU A 190 -3.15 1.98 20.18
CA GLU A 190 -2.66 0.90 19.30
C GLU A 190 -1.14 1.01 19.04
N ASN A 191 -0.63 2.22 18.86
CA ASN A 191 0.79 2.47 18.64
C ASN A 191 1.62 2.14 19.88
N LYS A 192 1.12 2.46 21.09
CA LYS A 192 1.77 2.13 22.36
C LYS A 192 1.90 0.62 22.56
N GLU A 193 0.86 -0.14 22.25
CA GLU A 193 0.91 -1.62 22.29
C GLU A 193 1.89 -2.19 21.25
N THR A 194 1.92 -1.60 20.05
CA THR A 194 2.89 -1.98 19.01
C THR A 194 4.33 -1.72 19.46
N GLN A 195 4.58 -0.61 20.15
CA GLN A 195 5.89 -0.28 20.72
C GLN A 195 6.32 -1.27 21.82
N LYS A 196 5.40 -1.66 22.72
CA LYS A 196 5.68 -2.70 23.73
C LYS A 196 6.05 -4.03 23.07
N SER A 197 5.28 -4.47 22.06
CA SER A 197 5.58 -5.69 21.30
C SER A 197 6.92 -5.60 20.59
N LEU A 198 7.24 -4.47 19.96
CA LEU A 198 8.54 -4.23 19.33
C LEU A 198 9.69 -4.33 20.34
N GLN A 199 9.53 -3.77 21.54
CA GLN A 199 10.56 -3.85 22.58
C GLN A 199 10.80 -5.30 23.02
N ALA A 200 9.74 -6.08 23.21
CA ALA A 200 9.84 -7.50 23.55
C ALA A 200 10.60 -8.29 22.46
N GLU A 201 10.27 -8.07 21.18
CA GLU A 201 10.96 -8.72 20.05
C GLU A 201 12.43 -8.28 19.94
N ARG A 202 12.74 -7.00 20.22
CA ARG A 202 14.12 -6.48 20.24
C ARG A 202 14.96 -7.13 21.34
N ASN A 203 14.40 -7.28 22.54
CA ASN A 203 15.10 -7.93 23.64
C ASN A 203 15.45 -9.38 23.28
N GLN A 204 14.51 -10.14 22.72
CA GLN A 204 14.77 -11.52 22.26
C GLN A 204 15.79 -11.58 21.12
N HIS A 205 15.68 -10.67 20.14
CA HIS A 205 16.64 -10.55 19.05
C HIS A 205 18.06 -10.27 19.57
N GLU A 206 18.21 -9.39 20.57
CA GLU A 206 19.50 -9.04 21.15
C GLU A 206 20.18 -10.24 21.82
N VAL A 207 19.44 -11.06 22.58
CA VAL A 207 19.96 -12.28 23.21
C VAL A 207 20.55 -13.23 22.17
N ILE A 208 19.81 -13.49 21.07
CA ILE A 208 20.27 -14.39 20.00
C ILE A 208 21.42 -13.75 19.22
N MET A 209 21.38 -12.44 18.98
CA MET A 209 22.46 -11.74 18.29
C MET A 209 23.77 -11.82 19.09
N LYS A 210 23.72 -11.75 20.43
CA LYS A 210 24.89 -11.96 21.29
C LYS A 210 25.48 -13.37 21.11
N SER A 211 24.65 -14.42 21.04
CA SER A 211 25.14 -15.79 20.80
C SER A 211 25.75 -15.97 19.41
N ILE A 212 25.16 -15.32 18.39
CA ILE A 212 25.66 -15.35 17.02
C ILE A 212 27.00 -14.61 16.91
N LYS A 213 27.13 -13.43 17.55
CA LYS A 213 28.38 -12.66 17.56
C LYS A 213 29.54 -13.44 18.16
N LYS A 214 29.32 -14.21 19.24
CA LYS A 214 30.33 -15.10 19.82
C LYS A 214 30.86 -16.15 18.82
N ASN A 215 30.02 -16.58 17.86
CA ASN A 215 30.36 -17.61 16.86
C ASN A 215 30.33 -17.06 15.42
N ILE A 216 30.67 -15.78 15.23
CA ILE A 216 30.46 -15.07 13.96
C ILE A 216 31.18 -15.72 12.78
N ASN A 217 32.38 -16.27 12.99
CA ASN A 217 33.17 -16.92 11.94
C ASN A 217 32.48 -18.19 11.44
N ARG A 218 31.96 -19.03 12.35
CA ARG A 218 31.21 -20.25 12.00
C ARG A 218 29.97 -19.90 11.17
N TYR A 219 29.22 -18.88 11.56
CA TYR A 219 28.02 -18.46 10.86
C TYR A 219 28.32 -17.80 9.51
N THR A 220 29.38 -16.99 9.43
CA THR A 220 29.88 -16.39 8.18
C THR A 220 30.22 -17.47 7.15
N THR A 221 30.91 -18.52 7.56
CA THR A 221 31.22 -19.66 6.68
C THR A 221 29.96 -20.39 6.21
N GLN A 222 28.96 -20.60 7.08
CA GLN A 222 27.68 -21.19 6.69
C GLN A 222 26.92 -20.32 5.67
N ILE A 223 26.90 -19.00 5.88
CA ILE A 223 26.25 -18.05 4.96
C ILE A 223 26.93 -18.09 3.58
N LYS A 224 28.27 -18.03 3.54
CA LYS A 224 29.03 -18.11 2.28
C LYS A 224 28.74 -19.42 1.53
N LYS A 225 28.73 -20.56 2.22
CA LYS A 225 28.39 -21.86 1.62
C LYS A 225 26.98 -21.88 1.04
N ARG A 226 25.98 -21.35 1.77
CA ARG A 226 24.60 -21.25 1.27
C ARG A 226 24.50 -20.37 0.02
N GLN A 227 25.23 -19.26 -0.03
CA GLN A 227 25.24 -18.38 -1.20
C GLN A 227 25.93 -19.03 -2.40
N GLN A 228 27.04 -19.74 -2.20
CA GLN A 228 27.71 -20.49 -3.26
C GLN A 228 26.79 -21.57 -3.86
N GLU A 229 26.07 -22.31 -3.02
CA GLU A 229 25.13 -23.33 -3.47
C GLU A 229 23.95 -22.72 -4.25
N ALA A 230 23.41 -21.58 -3.78
CA ALA A 230 22.39 -20.86 -4.52
C ALA A 230 22.89 -20.42 -5.91
N ASN A 231 24.12 -19.90 -6.00
CA ASN A 231 24.73 -19.49 -7.26
C ASN A 231 24.94 -20.69 -8.21
N ARG A 232 25.34 -21.85 -7.66
CA ARG A 232 25.50 -23.10 -8.43
C ARG A 232 24.18 -23.57 -9.04
N ILE A 233 23.10 -23.55 -8.25
CA ILE A 233 21.76 -23.90 -8.71
C ILE A 233 21.30 -22.94 -9.81
N ASP A 234 21.52 -21.63 -9.64
CA ASP A 234 21.15 -20.63 -10.63
C ASP A 234 21.91 -20.80 -11.95
N ALA A 235 23.22 -21.09 -11.89
CA ALA A 235 24.02 -21.37 -13.08
C ALA A 235 23.53 -22.62 -13.84
N GLU A 236 23.07 -23.64 -13.12
CA GLU A 236 22.52 -24.85 -13.74
C GLU A 236 21.16 -24.59 -14.40
N ILE A 237 20.31 -23.77 -13.75
CA ILE A 237 19.06 -23.30 -14.36
C ILE A 237 19.33 -22.52 -15.65
N ASP A 238 20.34 -21.64 -15.65
CA ASP A 238 20.75 -20.90 -16.85
C ASP A 238 21.15 -21.82 -18.00
N LYS A 239 21.83 -22.94 -17.72
CA LYS A 239 22.15 -23.95 -18.73
C LYS A 239 20.88 -24.62 -19.28
N ILE A 240 19.95 -25.01 -18.41
CA ILE A 240 18.68 -25.64 -18.81
C ILE A 240 17.88 -24.71 -19.72
N ILE A 241 17.82 -23.42 -19.38
CA ILE A 241 17.13 -22.41 -20.22
C ILE A 241 17.81 -22.29 -21.58
N LYS A 242 19.14 -22.17 -21.62
CA LYS A 242 19.87 -22.08 -22.89
C LYS A 242 19.65 -23.33 -23.76
N ALA A 243 19.65 -24.52 -23.16
CA ALA A 243 19.34 -25.76 -23.86
C ALA A 243 17.90 -25.78 -24.38
N ALA A 244 16.93 -25.31 -23.59
CA ALA A 244 15.53 -25.21 -24.01
C ALA A 244 15.33 -24.21 -25.16
N ILE A 245 16.03 -23.05 -25.12
CA ILE A 245 16.04 -22.06 -26.21
C ILE A 245 16.62 -22.69 -27.48
N ALA A 246 17.77 -23.35 -27.40
CA ALA A 246 18.41 -24.00 -28.53
C ALA A 246 17.53 -25.11 -29.13
N LYS A 247 16.89 -25.94 -28.30
CA LYS A 247 15.93 -26.98 -28.73
C LYS A 247 14.72 -26.37 -29.43
N SER A 248 14.18 -25.27 -28.91
CA SER A 248 13.07 -24.54 -29.51
C SER A 248 13.45 -23.92 -30.87
N ASN A 249 14.64 -23.33 -30.98
CA ASN A 249 15.15 -22.74 -32.22
C ASN A 249 15.44 -23.80 -33.27
N LYS A 250 16.05 -24.93 -32.88
CA LYS A 250 16.28 -26.08 -33.76
C LYS A 250 14.95 -26.62 -34.32
N LYS A 251 13.92 -26.79 -33.47
CA LYS A 251 12.59 -27.24 -33.91
C LYS A 251 11.92 -26.25 -34.88
N ALA A 252 12.24 -24.97 -34.76
CA ALA A 252 11.70 -23.92 -35.63
C ALA A 252 12.58 -23.61 -36.86
N GLY A 253 13.64 -24.40 -37.13
CA GLY A 253 14.57 -24.16 -38.24
C GLY A 253 15.39 -22.87 -38.11
N LYS A 254 15.50 -22.31 -36.91
CA LYS A 254 16.26 -21.07 -36.62
C LYS A 254 17.62 -21.40 -36.00
N SER A 255 18.53 -20.43 -36.05
CA SER A 255 19.87 -20.58 -35.46
C SER A 255 19.82 -20.97 -33.99
N THR A 256 20.59 -22.00 -33.63
CA THR A 256 20.80 -22.46 -32.25
C THR A 256 21.63 -21.49 -31.42
N SER A 257 22.32 -20.51 -32.05
CA SER A 257 23.06 -19.45 -31.36
C SER A 257 22.17 -18.30 -30.86
N SER A 258 20.89 -18.28 -31.23
CA SER A 258 19.95 -17.25 -30.76
C SER A 258 19.75 -17.33 -29.24
N LYS A 259 19.75 -16.16 -28.60
CA LYS A 259 19.49 -15.99 -27.16
C LYS A 259 18.01 -15.87 -26.82
N THR A 260 17.13 -15.94 -27.82
CA THR A 260 15.68 -15.80 -27.68
C THR A 260 14.95 -17.04 -28.19
N PHE A 261 13.78 -17.33 -27.60
CA PHE A 261 12.93 -18.40 -28.11
C PHE A 261 12.36 -18.09 -29.49
N ALA A 262 12.40 -19.07 -30.39
CA ALA A 262 11.56 -19.07 -31.58
C ALA A 262 10.08 -19.21 -31.19
N LEU A 263 9.37 -18.09 -31.14
CA LEU A 263 7.95 -18.07 -30.80
C LEU A 263 7.08 -18.43 -32.01
N THR A 264 6.20 -19.42 -31.83
CA THR A 264 5.05 -19.68 -32.72
C THR A 264 4.00 -18.57 -32.57
N PRO A 265 3.02 -18.43 -33.49
CA PRO A 265 1.92 -17.47 -33.32
C PRO A 265 1.20 -17.63 -31.97
N ALA A 266 0.92 -18.87 -31.55
CA ALA A 266 0.35 -19.18 -30.25
C ALA A 266 1.28 -18.77 -29.08
N GLY A 267 2.60 -19.01 -29.21
CA GLY A 267 3.58 -18.60 -28.21
C GLY A 267 3.72 -17.08 -28.08
N ARG A 268 3.57 -16.32 -29.18
CA ARG A 268 3.52 -14.85 -29.16
C ARG A 268 2.27 -14.33 -28.48
N ALA A 269 1.11 -14.94 -28.76
CA ALA A 269 -0.14 -14.60 -28.08
C ALA A 269 -0.02 -14.86 -26.58
N LEU A 270 0.52 -16.02 -26.18
CA LEU A 270 0.72 -16.37 -24.77
C LEU A 270 1.68 -15.41 -24.04
N ALA A 271 2.78 -15.01 -24.70
CA ALA A 271 3.71 -14.02 -24.17
C ALA A 271 3.03 -12.66 -23.95
N LYS A 272 2.23 -12.21 -24.92
CA LYS A 272 1.45 -10.98 -24.81
C LYS A 272 0.43 -11.06 -23.68
N ASP A 273 -0.27 -12.17 -23.55
CA ASP A 273 -1.22 -12.40 -22.45
C ASP A 273 -0.51 -12.36 -21.08
N PHE A 274 0.68 -12.99 -20.97
CA PHE A 274 1.48 -12.96 -19.75
C PHE A 274 1.91 -11.52 -19.39
N GLU A 275 2.43 -10.77 -20.36
CA GLU A 275 2.84 -9.37 -20.19
C GLU A 275 1.67 -8.46 -19.83
N SER A 276 0.49 -8.70 -20.38
CA SER A 276 -0.75 -7.97 -20.06
C SER A 276 -1.18 -8.13 -18.59
N ASN A 277 -0.79 -9.23 -17.95
CA ASN A 277 -1.08 -9.52 -16.55
C ASN A 277 0.03 -9.07 -15.59
N LYS A 278 0.99 -8.27 -16.06
CA LYS A 278 2.03 -7.69 -15.20
C LYS A 278 1.42 -6.89 -14.05
N GLY A 279 1.84 -7.20 -12.82
CA GLY A 279 1.33 -6.61 -11.59
C GLY A 279 0.01 -7.22 -11.10
N LYS A 280 -0.55 -8.20 -11.83
CA LYS A 280 -1.84 -8.85 -11.54
C LYS A 280 -1.72 -10.37 -11.42
N LEU A 281 -0.52 -10.94 -11.57
CA LEU A 281 -0.34 -12.39 -11.41
C LEU A 281 -0.62 -12.82 -9.97
N ASP A 282 -1.22 -13.98 -9.83
CA ASP A 282 -1.46 -14.60 -8.53
C ASP A 282 -0.16 -15.05 -7.86
N TRP A 283 -0.20 -15.14 -6.54
CA TRP A 283 0.90 -15.70 -5.77
C TRP A 283 1.09 -17.20 -6.07
N PRO A 284 2.33 -17.69 -6.11
CA PRO A 284 2.62 -19.10 -6.35
C PRO A 284 2.24 -20.02 -5.17
N VAL A 285 1.80 -19.45 -4.05
CA VAL A 285 1.29 -20.16 -2.85
C VAL A 285 0.04 -19.46 -2.33
N LYS A 286 -0.85 -20.16 -1.60
CA LYS A 286 -2.08 -19.58 -1.02
C LYS A 286 -1.76 -18.55 0.07
N LYS A 287 -0.82 -18.87 0.94
CA LYS A 287 -0.38 -18.02 2.05
C LYS A 287 1.13 -17.97 2.04
N GLY A 288 1.72 -16.79 2.20
CA GLY A 288 3.16 -16.68 2.32
C GLY A 288 3.65 -15.27 2.56
N ILE A 289 4.93 -15.17 2.93
CA ILE A 289 5.63 -13.92 3.27
C ILE A 289 6.98 -13.91 2.56
N VAL A 290 7.33 -12.80 1.91
CA VAL A 290 8.62 -12.66 1.21
C VAL A 290 9.73 -12.38 2.22
N LYS A 291 10.57 -13.39 2.52
CA LYS A 291 11.75 -13.25 3.39
C LYS A 291 12.93 -12.59 2.67
N VAL A 292 13.13 -12.92 1.40
CA VAL A 292 14.23 -12.39 0.57
C VAL A 292 13.67 -11.86 -0.72
N ARG A 293 14.00 -10.61 -1.06
CA ARG A 293 13.55 -9.93 -2.27
C ARG A 293 14.55 -10.14 -3.41
N TYR A 294 14.12 -9.78 -4.62
CA TYR A 294 14.97 -9.80 -5.81
C TYR A 294 16.07 -8.74 -5.72
N GLY A 295 17.26 -9.07 -6.24
CA GLY A 295 18.40 -8.19 -6.33
C GLY A 295 19.51 -8.52 -5.32
N THR A 296 20.38 -7.53 -5.09
CA THR A 296 21.50 -7.64 -4.16
C THR A 296 21.16 -6.90 -2.88
N GLN A 297 21.24 -7.58 -1.74
CA GLN A 297 20.95 -7.01 -0.43
C GLN A 297 22.00 -7.45 0.60
N PRO A 298 22.35 -6.60 1.59
CA PRO A 298 23.26 -7.01 2.66
C PRO A 298 22.62 -8.13 3.50
N HIS A 299 23.43 -9.06 3.99
CA HIS A 299 22.93 -10.12 4.86
C HIS A 299 22.51 -9.52 6.22
N PRO A 300 21.34 -9.88 6.78
CA PRO A 300 20.81 -9.27 8.01
C PRO A 300 21.73 -9.48 9.23
N ILE A 301 22.46 -10.60 9.24
CA ILE A 301 23.37 -11.00 10.33
C ILE A 301 24.78 -10.42 10.16
N ASN A 302 25.34 -10.49 8.95
CA ASN A 302 26.69 -10.00 8.66
C ASN A 302 26.64 -9.06 7.46
N ARG A 303 26.65 -7.75 7.72
CA ARG A 303 26.51 -6.71 6.70
C ARG A 303 27.67 -6.64 5.70
N SER A 304 28.82 -7.26 5.98
CA SER A 304 29.92 -7.35 5.01
C SER A 304 29.65 -8.37 3.90
N LEU A 305 28.67 -9.26 4.08
CA LEU A 305 28.24 -10.23 3.09
C LEU A 305 27.01 -9.72 2.34
N THR A 306 26.96 -10.01 1.04
CA THR A 306 25.82 -9.71 0.18
C THR A 306 25.09 -10.99 -0.22
N ILE A 307 23.76 -10.92 -0.21
CA ILE A 307 22.87 -11.93 -0.76
C ILE A 307 22.49 -11.47 -2.16
N LYS A 308 22.86 -12.22 -3.18
CA LYS A 308 22.34 -12.05 -4.54
C LYS A 308 21.18 -13.01 -4.72
N SER A 309 20.00 -12.47 -5.05
CA SER A 309 18.79 -13.25 -5.30
C SER A 309 18.22 -12.94 -6.68
N ASN A 310 18.18 -13.96 -7.54
CA ASN A 310 17.57 -13.89 -8.87
C ASN A 310 16.03 -14.06 -8.83
N GLY A 311 15.41 -13.91 -7.66
CA GLY A 311 13.97 -14.03 -7.44
C GLY A 311 13.57 -13.66 -6.02
N VAL A 312 12.46 -14.22 -5.55
CA VAL A 312 11.94 -14.04 -4.20
C VAL A 312 11.92 -15.37 -3.45
N ARG A 313 12.18 -15.32 -2.14
CA ARG A 313 12.01 -16.46 -1.24
C ARG A 313 10.78 -16.24 -0.37
N ILE A 314 9.78 -17.09 -0.53
CA ILE A 314 8.47 -16.98 0.09
C ILE A 314 8.36 -18.05 1.18
N ALA A 315 8.33 -17.64 2.44
CA ALA A 315 8.03 -18.53 3.55
C ALA A 315 6.52 -18.80 3.61
N THR A 316 6.14 -20.05 3.81
CA THR A 316 4.75 -20.51 3.76
C THR A 316 4.48 -21.61 4.80
N GLU A 317 3.24 -22.08 4.87
CA GLU A 317 2.79 -23.16 5.73
C GLU A 317 3.37 -24.52 5.28
N LYS A 318 3.43 -25.49 6.19
CA LYS A 318 3.94 -26.83 5.89
C LYS A 318 3.07 -27.49 4.81
N ASN A 319 3.72 -28.21 3.88
CA ASN A 319 3.05 -28.90 2.76
C ASN A 319 2.19 -27.96 1.89
N ALA A 320 2.48 -26.65 1.90
CA ALA A 320 1.78 -25.70 1.05
C ALA A 320 1.85 -26.14 -0.42
N LYS A 321 0.69 -26.14 -1.07
CA LYS A 321 0.59 -26.42 -2.50
C LYS A 321 1.16 -25.24 -3.29
N VAL A 322 2.08 -25.55 -4.19
CA VAL A 322 2.66 -24.60 -5.14
C VAL A 322 1.80 -24.59 -6.39
N ARG A 323 1.45 -23.39 -6.85
CA ARG A 323 0.56 -23.17 -7.98
C ARG A 323 1.28 -22.47 -9.12
N ALA A 324 0.94 -22.86 -10.35
CA ALA A 324 1.38 -22.14 -11.54
C ALA A 324 0.79 -20.73 -11.53
N VAL A 325 1.64 -19.71 -11.72
CA VAL A 325 1.22 -18.30 -11.70
C VAL A 325 0.49 -17.91 -12.99
N PHE A 326 0.70 -18.68 -14.05
CA PHE A 326 0.08 -18.49 -15.34
C PHE A 326 0.04 -19.80 -16.14
N LYS A 327 -0.82 -19.87 -17.17
CA LYS A 327 -0.88 -21.00 -18.10
C LYS A 327 0.41 -21.11 -18.93
N GLY A 328 0.92 -22.32 -19.16
CA GLY A 328 2.19 -22.52 -19.86
C GLY A 328 2.57 -23.98 -20.04
N GLU A 329 3.78 -24.22 -20.54
CA GLU A 329 4.32 -25.57 -20.79
C GLU A 329 5.49 -25.84 -19.84
N VAL A 330 5.51 -27.01 -19.19
CA VAL A 330 6.61 -27.42 -18.33
C VAL A 330 7.82 -27.80 -19.19
N ILE A 331 8.86 -26.98 -19.18
CA ILE A 331 10.06 -27.24 -19.99
C ILE A 331 11.07 -28.17 -19.33
N ALA A 332 11.04 -28.25 -18.00
CA ALA A 332 11.90 -29.16 -17.25
C ALA A 332 11.38 -29.36 -15.83
N VAL A 333 11.49 -30.61 -15.36
CA VAL A 333 11.41 -30.96 -13.93
C VAL A 333 12.77 -31.46 -13.51
N HIS A 334 13.59 -30.55 -12.98
CA HIS A 334 14.99 -30.82 -12.73
C HIS A 334 15.23 -31.32 -11.31
N ARG A 335 16.03 -32.38 -11.19
CA ARG A 335 16.43 -33.00 -9.92
C ARG A 335 17.96 -33.07 -9.89
N MET A 336 18.60 -32.29 -9.02
CA MET A 336 20.05 -32.34 -8.83
C MET A 336 20.40 -33.13 -7.57
N LYS A 337 21.60 -33.70 -7.52
CA LYS A 337 22.15 -34.25 -6.28
C LYS A 337 22.17 -33.16 -5.19
N ASN A 338 21.62 -33.48 -4.02
CA ASN A 338 21.53 -32.60 -2.85
C ASN A 338 20.69 -31.32 -3.02
N VAL A 339 19.89 -31.20 -4.08
CA VAL A 339 18.96 -30.09 -4.28
C VAL A 339 17.56 -30.62 -4.47
N ASN A 340 16.61 -30.03 -3.75
CA ASN A 340 15.20 -30.38 -3.89
C ASN A 340 14.69 -30.07 -5.30
N PRO A 341 13.74 -30.86 -5.83
CA PRO A 341 13.18 -30.69 -7.18
C PRO A 341 12.81 -29.24 -7.54
N ILE A 342 13.03 -28.91 -8.82
CA ILE A 342 12.75 -27.61 -9.42
C ILE A 342 11.83 -27.81 -10.63
N VAL A 343 10.74 -27.07 -10.68
CA VAL A 343 9.84 -27.04 -11.84
C VAL A 343 10.07 -25.73 -12.60
N ILE A 344 10.22 -25.84 -13.92
CA ILE A 344 10.43 -24.70 -14.82
C ILE A 344 9.31 -24.68 -15.86
N ILE A 345 8.57 -23.58 -15.92
CA ILE A 345 7.42 -23.43 -16.82
C ILE A 345 7.65 -22.26 -17.77
N ARG A 346 7.36 -22.48 -19.05
CA ARG A 346 7.46 -21.50 -20.13
C ARG A 346 6.09 -20.91 -20.46
N HIS A 347 6.04 -19.59 -20.57
CA HIS A 347 4.87 -18.78 -20.93
C HIS A 347 5.17 -17.92 -22.17
N GLY A 348 5.54 -18.56 -23.29
CA GLY A 348 6.08 -17.86 -24.46
C GLY A 348 7.57 -17.53 -24.30
N ASN A 349 7.93 -16.25 -24.23
CA ASN A 349 9.30 -15.79 -23.96
C ASN A 349 9.60 -15.56 -22.46
N TYR A 350 8.60 -15.73 -21.60
CA TYR A 350 8.77 -15.68 -20.15
C TYR A 350 8.92 -17.08 -19.57
N ILE A 351 9.72 -17.20 -18.51
CA ILE A 351 9.95 -18.45 -17.78
C ILE A 351 9.74 -18.20 -16.30
N THR A 352 9.05 -19.12 -15.63
CA THR A 352 8.88 -19.12 -14.18
C THR A 352 9.57 -20.34 -13.56
N TYR A 353 10.20 -20.12 -12.41
CA TYR A 353 10.97 -21.14 -11.69
C TYR A 353 10.38 -21.36 -10.32
N TYR A 354 10.16 -22.62 -9.97
CA TYR A 354 9.64 -23.06 -8.68
C TYR A 354 10.65 -24.02 -8.05
N LYS A 355 11.48 -23.50 -7.15
CA LYS A 355 12.57 -24.28 -6.52
C LYS A 355 12.20 -24.68 -5.10
N ASN A 356 12.89 -25.70 -4.60
CA ASN A 356 12.70 -26.22 -3.24
C ASN A 356 11.34 -26.93 -3.03
N LEU A 357 10.96 -27.78 -4.00
CA LEU A 357 9.74 -28.57 -3.92
C LEU A 357 10.00 -29.92 -3.23
N SER A 358 9.10 -30.38 -2.35
CA SER A 358 9.16 -31.74 -1.77
C SER A 358 8.56 -32.78 -2.71
N LYS A 359 7.44 -32.42 -3.35
CA LYS A 359 6.73 -33.24 -4.32
C LYS A 359 6.45 -32.42 -5.57
N VAL A 360 6.46 -33.10 -6.71
CA VAL A 360 6.14 -32.50 -8.02
C VAL A 360 5.01 -33.32 -8.63
N TYR A 361 3.98 -32.63 -9.15
CA TYR A 361 2.79 -33.26 -9.73
C TYR A 361 2.77 -33.26 -11.25
N VAL A 362 3.66 -32.49 -11.86
CA VAL A 362 3.77 -32.31 -13.31
C VAL A 362 5.03 -32.94 -13.86
N LYS A 363 5.04 -33.22 -15.16
CA LYS A 363 6.16 -33.79 -15.92
C LYS A 363 6.60 -32.82 -17.02
N GLU A 364 7.79 -33.04 -17.54
CA GLU A 364 8.28 -32.28 -18.70
C GLU A 364 7.36 -32.51 -19.91
N GLY A 365 6.97 -31.43 -20.59
CA GLY A 365 6.03 -31.42 -21.70
C GLY A 365 4.57 -31.18 -21.32
N ASP A 366 4.21 -31.21 -20.03
CA ASP A 366 2.83 -30.98 -19.59
C ASP A 366 2.41 -29.53 -19.80
N ASN A 367 1.18 -29.33 -20.28
CA ASN A 367 0.54 -28.02 -20.30
C ASN A 367 -0.16 -27.77 -18.95
N VAL A 368 0.20 -26.68 -18.29
CA VAL A 368 -0.36 -26.27 -17.00
C VAL A 368 -1.26 -25.05 -17.17
N ASN A 369 -2.33 -24.99 -16.38
CA ASN A 369 -3.24 -23.87 -16.29
C ASN A 369 -2.88 -22.92 -15.14
N THR A 370 -3.34 -21.68 -15.23
CA THR A 370 -3.22 -20.71 -14.12
C THR A 370 -3.87 -21.27 -12.85
N LYS A 371 -3.21 -21.14 -11.70
CA LYS A 371 -3.59 -21.69 -10.38
C LYS A 371 -3.57 -23.22 -10.25
N GLN A 372 -3.15 -23.96 -11.27
CA GLN A 372 -2.99 -25.40 -11.16
C GLN A 372 -1.90 -25.75 -10.14
N ASP A 373 -2.18 -26.72 -9.27
CA ASP A 373 -1.20 -27.23 -8.31
C ASP A 373 -0.11 -28.02 -9.07
N ILE A 374 1.15 -27.60 -8.92
CA ILE A 374 2.31 -28.19 -9.60
C ILE A 374 3.23 -28.96 -8.63
N GLY A 375 3.03 -28.80 -7.32
CA GLY A 375 3.82 -29.50 -6.31
C GLY A 375 3.54 -29.05 -4.88
N GLU A 376 4.39 -29.49 -3.96
CA GLU A 376 4.39 -29.08 -2.54
C GLU A 376 5.74 -28.44 -2.18
N VAL A 377 5.74 -27.43 -1.31
CA VAL A 377 6.99 -26.81 -0.83
C VAL A 377 7.68 -27.75 0.16
N PHE A 378 9.01 -27.86 0.05
CA PHE A 378 9.82 -28.60 1.00
C PHE A 378 9.98 -27.87 2.34
N THR A 379 9.71 -28.60 3.42
CA THR A 379 9.99 -28.16 4.79
C THR A 379 11.31 -28.75 5.27
N ASN A 380 12.27 -27.89 5.58
CA ASN A 380 13.54 -28.30 6.15
C ASN A 380 13.33 -28.79 7.59
N ARG A 381 13.73 -30.05 7.89
CA ARG A 381 13.55 -30.65 9.21
C ARG A 381 14.43 -30.03 10.30
N ILE A 382 15.60 -29.49 9.92
CA ILE A 382 16.60 -28.90 10.83
C ILE A 382 16.26 -27.43 11.09
N THR A 383 15.88 -26.66 10.06
CA THR A 383 15.55 -25.24 10.28
C THR A 383 14.08 -25.02 10.61
N GLY A 384 13.22 -26.02 10.35
CA GLY A 384 11.76 -25.90 10.47
C GLY A 384 11.13 -25.02 9.39
N GLU A 385 11.89 -24.55 8.40
CA GLU A 385 11.42 -23.58 7.42
C GLU A 385 10.83 -24.24 6.17
N THR A 386 9.69 -23.72 5.73
CA THR A 386 9.07 -24.06 4.44
C THR A 386 9.17 -22.84 3.53
N ILE A 387 10.16 -22.85 2.62
CA ILE A 387 10.47 -21.69 1.77
C ILE A 387 10.40 -22.07 0.30
N LEU A 388 9.48 -21.48 -0.44
CA LEU A 388 9.46 -21.54 -1.90
C LEU A 388 10.42 -20.48 -2.45
N SER A 389 11.36 -20.88 -3.31
CA SER A 389 12.11 -19.89 -4.10
C SER A 389 11.48 -19.75 -5.47
N PHE A 390 10.95 -18.57 -5.74
CA PHE A 390 10.23 -18.24 -6.96
C PHE A 390 10.97 -17.18 -7.77
N SER A 391 11.16 -17.42 -9.05
CA SER A 391 11.82 -16.48 -9.97
C SER A 391 11.01 -16.34 -11.24
N ILE A 392 11.16 -15.20 -11.91
CA ILE A 392 10.64 -14.95 -13.26
C ILE A 392 11.82 -14.51 -14.12
N SER A 393 11.93 -14.98 -15.35
CA SER A 393 12.83 -14.42 -16.35
C SER A 393 12.07 -14.10 -17.64
N LYS A 394 12.63 -13.17 -18.40
CA LYS A 394 12.35 -12.98 -19.82
C LYS A 394 13.56 -13.51 -20.56
N GLU A 395 13.39 -14.57 -21.33
CA GLU A 395 14.50 -15.29 -21.94
C GLU A 395 15.53 -15.70 -20.85
N SER A 396 16.81 -15.39 -21.05
CA SER A 396 17.88 -15.60 -20.06
C SER A 396 18.02 -14.50 -19.00
N SER A 397 17.21 -13.43 -19.02
CA SER A 397 17.33 -12.31 -18.09
C SER A 397 16.30 -12.39 -16.98
N THR A 398 16.76 -12.52 -15.73
CA THR A 398 15.88 -12.54 -14.55
C THR A 398 15.18 -11.20 -14.35
N GLN A 399 13.95 -11.25 -13.85
CA GLN A 399 13.06 -10.10 -13.64
C GLN A 399 12.63 -10.08 -12.19
N ASN A 400 12.35 -8.88 -11.66
CA ASN A 400 11.85 -8.72 -10.30
C ASN A 400 10.40 -9.27 -10.18
N PRO A 401 10.16 -10.38 -9.44
CA PRO A 401 8.82 -10.95 -9.31
C PRO A 401 7.79 -10.00 -8.69
N ALA A 402 8.24 -9.04 -7.87
CA ALA A 402 7.36 -8.07 -7.23
C ALA A 402 6.70 -7.09 -8.23
N SER A 403 7.27 -6.94 -9.44
CA SER A 403 6.66 -6.16 -10.52
C SER A 403 5.59 -6.94 -11.29
N TRP A 404 5.45 -8.23 -11.04
CA TRP A 404 4.57 -9.15 -11.76
C TRP A 404 3.42 -9.66 -10.90
N ILE A 405 3.71 -10.03 -9.65
CA ILE A 405 2.73 -10.56 -8.71
C ILE A 405 1.95 -9.44 -8.03
N TYR A 406 0.64 -9.62 -7.89
CA TYR A 406 -0.24 -8.67 -7.23
C TYR A 406 0.13 -8.50 -5.75
N LYS A 407 0.51 -7.26 -5.38
CA LYS A 407 0.80 -6.82 -4.00
C LYS A 407 1.82 -7.70 -3.24
N MET A 408 3.03 -7.83 -3.79
CA MET A 408 4.13 -8.67 -3.26
C MET A 408 5.03 -8.05 -2.18
#